data_AF-A0A7J6VSY4-F1
#
_entry.id   AF-A0A7J6VSY4-F1
#
_cell.length_a   1.000
_cell.length_b   1.000
_cell.length_c   1.000
_cell.angle_alpha   90.00
_cell.angle_beta   90.00
_cell.angle_gamma   90.00
#
_symmetry.space_group_name_H-M   'P 1'
#
loop_
_entity.id
_entity.type
_entity.pdbx_description
1 polymer ?
#
loop_
_entity_poly.entity_id
_entity_poly.type
_entity_poly.pdbx_seq_one_letter_code
_entity_poly.pdbx_strand_id
1 'polypeptide(L)'
;MLPELHCLVGDLRKAISKIDHDYVRDLQVNEGLSIAFSSIKEVSEQSAKGETDLYTISSWCRIPFYDADFGVGKPVWIGSVGSINPGVPNAIILMDTKDGNGIEAWVGLTEEDMLRFECDREFITYTSSNNF
;
A
#
# COMPACT_ATOMS: atom_id res chain seq x y z
N MET A 1 12.23 -11.17 -14.70
CA MET A 1 11.13 -10.23 -14.39
C MET A 1 10.19 -10.22 -15.57
N LEU A 2 8.90 -10.52 -15.37
CA LEU A 2 7.93 -10.65 -16.47
C LEU A 2 7.73 -9.30 -17.19
N PRO A 3 7.60 -9.26 -18.53
CA PRO A 3 7.41 -8.02 -19.29
C PRO A 3 6.21 -7.17 -18.82
N GLU A 4 5.15 -7.83 -18.36
CA GLU A 4 3.91 -7.21 -17.87
C GLU A 4 4.14 -6.39 -16.58
N LEU A 5 5.00 -6.88 -15.67
CA LEU A 5 5.35 -6.16 -14.45
C LEU A 5 6.11 -4.86 -14.76
N HIS A 6 6.96 -4.86 -15.79
CA HIS A 6 7.68 -3.66 -16.19
C HIS A 6 6.73 -2.57 -16.72
N CYS A 7 5.69 -2.96 -17.47
CA CYS A 7 4.64 -2.04 -17.92
C CYS A 7 3.89 -1.44 -16.73
N LEU A 8 3.41 -2.29 -15.81
CA LEU A 8 2.69 -1.82 -14.61
C LEU A 8 3.53 -0.86 -13.77
N VAL A 9 4.80 -1.16 -13.55
CA VAL A 9 5.72 -0.26 -12.83
C VAL A 9 5.91 1.07 -13.57
N GLY A 10 5.96 1.03 -14.90
CA GLY A 10 6.00 2.23 -15.74
C GLY A 10 4.75 3.11 -15.56
N ASP A 11 3.57 2.49 -15.59
CA ASP A 11 2.30 3.18 -15.41
C ASP A 11 2.16 3.77 -14.00
N LEU A 12 2.54 3.02 -12.96
CA LEU A 12 2.57 3.50 -11.58
C LEU A 12 3.49 4.71 -11.41
N ARG A 13 4.72 4.65 -11.95
CA ARG A 13 5.66 5.78 -11.88
C ARG A 13 5.11 7.01 -12.60
N LYS A 14 4.49 6.82 -13.76
CA LYS A 14 3.86 7.89 -14.53
C LYS A 14 2.65 8.48 -13.81
N ALA A 15 1.87 7.67 -13.09
CA ALA A 15 0.76 8.15 -12.28
C ALA A 15 1.26 8.97 -11.08
N ILE A 16 2.25 8.45 -10.33
CA ILE A 16 2.86 9.14 -9.20
C ILE A 16 3.50 10.46 -9.63
N SER A 17 4.16 10.51 -10.80
CA SER A 17 4.79 11.75 -11.28
C SER A 17 3.80 12.87 -11.62
N LYS A 18 2.49 12.58 -11.75
CA LYS A 18 1.45 13.61 -11.90
C LYS A 18 1.15 14.34 -10.59
N ILE A 19 1.57 13.79 -9.45
CA ILE A 19 1.49 14.44 -8.14
C ILE A 19 2.71 15.35 -8.02
N ASP A 20 2.66 16.49 -8.69
CA ASP A 20 3.73 17.49 -8.69
C ASP A 20 3.46 18.65 -7.73
N HIS A 21 4.34 19.65 -7.74
CA HIS A 21 4.22 20.82 -6.88
C HIS A 21 2.92 21.60 -7.13
N ASP A 22 2.49 21.72 -8.39
CA ASP A 22 1.29 22.47 -8.75
C ASP A 22 0.04 21.73 -8.29
N TYR A 23 0.00 20.40 -8.48
CA TYR A 23 -1.06 19.55 -7.95
C TYR A 23 -1.17 19.68 -6.41
N VAL A 24 -0.04 19.64 -5.69
CA VAL A 24 -0.04 19.79 -4.22
C VAL A 24 -0.47 21.19 -3.78
N ARG A 25 -0.06 22.24 -4.50
CA ARG A 25 -0.53 23.60 -4.23
C ARG A 25 -2.03 23.70 -4.42
N ASP A 26 -2.56 23.15 -5.50
CA ASP A 26 -3.99 23.18 -5.80
C ASP A 26 -4.79 22.39 -4.75
N LEU A 27 -4.26 21.25 -4.27
CA LEU A 27 -4.81 20.50 -3.14
C LEU A 27 -4.95 21.34 -1.86
N GLN A 28 -3.99 22.23 -1.58
CA GLN A 28 -3.97 23.06 -0.36
C GLN A 28 -4.96 24.23 -0.41
N VAL A 29 -5.42 24.62 -1.60
CA VAL A 29 -6.45 25.65 -1.76
C VAL A 29 -7.84 25.00 -1.59
N ASN A 30 -8.77 25.71 -0.94
CA ASN A 30 -10.05 25.23 -0.39
C ASN A 30 -10.81 24.13 -1.18
N GLU A 31 -10.78 24.16 -2.52
CA GLU A 31 -11.53 23.20 -3.35
C GLU A 31 -10.71 21.95 -3.75
N GLY A 32 -9.38 21.97 -3.67
CA GLY A 32 -8.53 20.88 -4.11
C GLY A 32 -8.72 19.58 -3.32
N LEU A 33 -8.84 19.68 -2.00
CA LEU A 33 -9.20 18.52 -1.16
C LEU A 33 -10.57 17.95 -1.55
N SER A 34 -11.56 18.80 -1.82
CA SER A 34 -12.90 18.35 -2.23
C SER A 34 -12.87 17.59 -3.56
N ILE A 35 -12.08 18.05 -4.53
CA ILE A 35 -11.90 17.38 -5.83
C ILE A 35 -11.18 16.03 -5.67
N ALA A 36 -10.17 15.96 -4.81
CA ALA A 36 -9.49 14.70 -4.51
C ALA A 36 -10.46 13.69 -3.85
N PHE A 37 -11.23 14.14 -2.86
CA PHE A 37 -12.25 13.30 -2.21
C PHE A 37 -13.34 12.84 -3.17
N SER A 38 -13.80 13.69 -4.11
CA SER A 38 -14.80 13.27 -5.09
C SER A 38 -14.26 12.21 -6.03
N SER A 39 -12.99 12.32 -6.45
CA SER A 39 -12.34 11.33 -7.32
C SER A 39 -12.18 9.99 -6.60
N ILE A 40 -11.73 10.00 -5.33
CA ILE A 40 -11.64 8.79 -4.50
C ILE A 40 -13.03 8.16 -4.30
N LYS A 41 -14.05 9.00 -4.06
CA LYS A 41 -15.43 8.55 -3.88
C LYS A 41 -15.96 7.87 -5.15
N GLU A 42 -15.78 8.46 -6.32
CA GLU A 42 -16.22 7.87 -7.59
C GLU A 42 -15.60 6.49 -7.83
N VAL A 43 -14.28 6.36 -7.63
CA VAL A 43 -13.58 5.07 -7.77
C VAL A 43 -14.10 4.06 -6.74
N SER A 44 -14.35 4.50 -5.49
CA SER A 44 -14.91 3.61 -4.47
C SER A 44 -16.34 3.15 -4.80
N GLU A 45 -17.15 4.00 -5.42
CA GLU A 45 -18.51 3.66 -5.84
C GLU A 45 -18.53 2.69 -7.03
N GLN A 46 -17.63 2.88 -8.01
CA GLN A 46 -17.44 1.92 -9.10
C GLN A 46 -17.00 0.55 -8.55
N SER A 47 -16.11 0.55 -7.56
CA SER A 47 -15.68 -0.68 -6.92
C SER A 47 -16.80 -1.37 -6.13
N ALA A 48 -17.61 -0.61 -5.39
CA ALA A 48 -18.77 -1.14 -4.69
C ALA A 48 -19.83 -1.75 -5.63
N LYS A 49 -19.88 -1.31 -6.89
CA LYS A 49 -20.74 -1.89 -7.95
C LYS A 49 -20.12 -3.12 -8.62
N GLY A 50 -18.86 -3.46 -8.31
CA GLY A 50 -18.13 -4.54 -8.97
C GLY A 50 -17.66 -4.21 -10.38
N GLU A 51 -17.61 -2.91 -10.74
CA GLU A 51 -17.15 -2.46 -12.07
C GLU A 51 -15.61 -2.41 -12.16
N THR A 52 -14.94 -2.19 -11.01
CA THR A 52 -13.49 -2.06 -10.89
C THR A 52 -13.00 -2.65 -9.57
N ASP A 53 -11.95 -3.47 -9.60
CA ASP A 53 -11.28 -3.89 -8.37
C ASP A 53 -10.41 -2.75 -7.82
N LEU A 54 -10.70 -2.30 -6.61
CA LEU A 54 -9.93 -1.26 -5.94
C LEU A 54 -8.94 -1.88 -4.96
N TYR A 55 -7.66 -1.58 -5.16
CA TYR A 55 -6.57 -1.91 -4.23
C TYR A 55 -5.94 -0.64 -3.70
N THR A 56 -5.78 -0.54 -2.38
CA THR A 56 -5.11 0.59 -1.74
C THR A 56 -3.75 0.15 -1.23
N ILE A 57 -2.69 0.87 -1.62
CA ILE A 57 -1.32 0.58 -1.18
C ILE A 57 -0.78 1.80 -0.43
N SER A 58 -0.26 1.59 0.78
CA SER A 58 0.43 2.60 1.56
C SER A 58 1.87 2.18 1.82
N SER A 59 2.82 2.99 1.36
CA SER A 59 4.25 2.77 1.63
C SER A 59 4.67 3.52 2.88
N TRP A 60 5.04 2.78 3.90
CA TRP A 60 5.65 3.24 5.15
C TRP A 60 7.18 3.08 5.16
N CYS A 61 7.73 2.58 4.06
CA CYS A 61 9.16 2.56 3.80
C CYS A 61 9.78 3.96 3.97
N ARG A 62 11.02 4.00 4.47
CA ARG A 62 11.85 5.18 4.75
C ARG A 62 11.30 6.11 5.83
N ILE A 63 10.21 5.74 6.50
CA ILE A 63 9.83 6.37 7.75
C ILE A 63 10.77 5.80 8.83
N PRO A 64 11.46 6.63 9.64
CA PRO A 64 12.51 6.21 10.57
C PRO A 64 11.94 5.56 11.84
N PHE A 65 10.99 4.64 11.68
CA PHE A 65 10.26 4.00 12.75
C PHE A 65 11.19 3.20 13.68
N TYR A 66 12.16 2.45 13.12
CA TYR A 66 13.15 1.71 13.90
C TYR A 66 14.22 2.59 14.58
N ASP A 67 14.28 3.88 14.25
CA ASP A 67 15.18 4.85 14.89
C ASP A 67 14.50 5.63 16.02
N ALA A 68 13.19 5.52 16.16
CA ALA A 68 12.44 6.18 17.23
C ALA A 68 12.88 5.64 18.60
N ASP A 69 13.38 6.51 19.48
CA ASP A 69 13.72 6.18 20.86
C ASP A 69 13.10 7.22 21.79
N PHE A 70 12.17 6.76 22.63
CA PHE A 70 11.46 7.60 23.59
C PHE A 70 12.04 7.50 25.02
N GLY A 71 13.27 6.99 25.16
CA GLY A 71 13.95 6.77 26.45
C GLY A 71 13.86 5.34 26.97
N VAL A 72 13.29 4.42 26.18
CA VAL A 72 13.16 2.98 26.50
C VAL A 72 13.88 2.09 25.48
N GLY A 73 14.68 2.69 24.61
CA GLY A 73 15.36 2.01 23.51
C GLY A 73 14.53 1.98 22.23
N LYS A 74 15.17 1.52 21.16
CA LYS A 74 14.59 1.42 19.81
C LYS A 74 13.64 0.22 19.68
N PRO A 75 12.59 0.30 18.84
CA PRO A 75 11.69 -0.82 18.58
C PRO A 75 12.40 -2.08 18.10
N VAL A 76 11.99 -3.23 18.64
CA VAL A 76 12.46 -4.52 18.16
C VAL A 76 11.77 -4.91 16.85
N TRP A 77 10.49 -4.56 16.71
CA TRP A 77 9.65 -4.81 15.55
C TRP A 77 8.49 -3.80 15.53
N ILE A 78 7.97 -3.51 14.35
CA ILE A 78 6.89 -2.55 14.11
C ILE A 78 5.89 -3.19 13.16
N GLY A 79 4.62 -3.13 13.52
CA GLY A 79 3.53 -3.75 12.78
C GLY A 79 2.37 -2.79 12.57
N SER A 80 1.61 -3.00 11.50
CA SER A 80 0.37 -2.26 11.29
C SER A 80 -0.80 -3.01 11.92
N VAL A 81 -1.15 -2.63 13.15
CA VAL A 81 -2.30 -3.21 13.85
C VAL A 81 -3.54 -2.38 13.52
N GLY A 82 -4.49 -2.96 12.78
CA GLY A 82 -5.83 -2.40 12.54
C GLY A 82 -6.01 -1.56 11.27
N SER A 83 -4.96 -1.32 10.48
CA SER A 83 -5.11 -0.66 9.18
C SER A 83 -5.65 -1.58 8.09
N ILE A 84 -5.57 -2.90 8.30
CA ILE A 84 -6.32 -3.91 7.55
C ILE A 84 -7.56 -4.23 8.39
N ASN A 85 -8.70 -3.62 8.05
CA ASN A 85 -9.98 -3.82 8.71
C ASN A 85 -10.91 -4.56 7.72
N PRO A 86 -11.77 -5.50 8.16
CA PRO A 86 -12.82 -6.08 7.31
C PRO A 86 -13.70 -5.06 6.56
N GLY A 87 -13.80 -3.81 7.03
CA GLY A 87 -14.48 -2.72 6.31
C GLY A 87 -13.70 -2.11 5.14
N VAL A 88 -12.42 -2.44 4.97
CA VAL A 88 -11.54 -1.98 3.88
C VAL A 88 -10.72 -3.17 3.36
N PRO A 89 -11.37 -4.15 2.70
CA PRO A 89 -10.63 -5.22 2.01
C PRO A 89 -9.73 -4.61 0.92
N ASN A 90 -8.73 -5.36 0.46
CA ASN A 90 -7.79 -4.98 -0.60
C ASN A 90 -6.84 -3.84 -0.22
N ALA A 91 -6.39 -3.82 1.04
CA ALA A 91 -5.43 -2.87 1.57
C ALA A 91 -4.06 -3.53 1.77
N ILE A 92 -3.00 -2.87 1.30
CA ILE A 92 -1.61 -3.32 1.43
C ILE A 92 -0.78 -2.23 2.10
N ILE A 93 0.02 -2.61 3.09
CA ILE A 93 1.00 -1.73 3.73
C ILE A 93 2.40 -2.30 3.51
N LEU A 94 3.32 -1.46 3.05
CA LEU A 94 4.71 -1.81 2.80
C LEU A 94 5.59 -1.14 3.86
N MET A 95 6.40 -1.92 4.59
CA MET A 95 7.31 -1.43 5.62
C MET A 95 8.72 -1.93 5.37
N ASP A 96 9.74 -1.15 5.76
CA ASP A 96 11.11 -1.66 5.73
C ASP A 96 11.31 -2.72 6.82
N THR A 97 12.13 -3.73 6.53
CA THR A 97 12.61 -4.65 7.58
C THR A 97 13.54 -3.91 8.54
N LYS A 98 13.66 -4.42 9.77
CA LYS A 98 14.53 -3.80 10.80
C LYS A 98 15.98 -3.59 10.35
N ASP A 99 16.51 -4.53 9.56
CA ASP A 99 17.87 -4.48 9.05
C ASP A 99 18.01 -3.60 7.79
N GLY A 100 16.90 -3.05 7.27
CA GLY A 100 16.85 -2.18 6.10
C GLY A 100 17.12 -2.88 4.76
N ASN A 101 17.23 -4.21 4.75
CA ASN A 101 17.62 -4.97 3.57
C ASN A 101 16.42 -5.50 2.75
N GLY A 102 15.21 -5.36 3.26
CA GLY A 102 14.00 -5.88 2.63
C GLY A 102 12.75 -5.06 2.95
N ILE A 103 11.63 -5.52 2.39
CA ILE A 103 10.30 -4.94 2.60
C ILE A 103 9.40 -6.04 3.16
N GLU A 104 8.70 -5.72 4.24
CA GLU A 104 7.59 -6.50 4.77
C GLU A 104 6.27 -5.97 4.20
N ALA A 105 5.51 -6.84 3.53
CA ALA A 105 4.22 -6.50 2.96
C ALA A 105 3.09 -7.08 3.82
N TRP A 106 2.27 -6.19 4.38
CA TRP A 106 1.08 -6.52 5.14
C TRP A 106 -0.10 -6.45 4.20
N VAL A 107 -0.65 -7.61 3.85
CA VAL A 107 -1.66 -7.76 2.81
C VAL A 107 -3.00 -8.12 3.44
N GLY A 108 -4.01 -7.30 3.19
CA GLY A 108 -5.38 -7.50 3.60
C GLY A 108 -6.28 -7.72 2.39
N LEU A 109 -6.84 -8.92 2.25
CA LEU A 109 -7.74 -9.31 1.17
C LEU A 109 -9.02 -9.92 1.74
N THR A 110 -9.99 -10.21 0.87
CA THR A 110 -11.10 -11.11 1.23
C THR A 110 -10.55 -12.51 1.55
N GLU A 111 -11.27 -13.29 2.35
CA GLU A 111 -10.85 -14.66 2.68
C GLU A 111 -10.64 -15.52 1.42
N GLU A 112 -11.54 -15.39 0.44
CA GLU A 112 -11.44 -16.11 -0.83
C GLU A 112 -10.18 -15.72 -1.62
N ASP A 113 -9.90 -14.42 -1.74
CA ASP A 113 -8.73 -13.93 -2.47
C ASP A 113 -7.43 -14.25 -1.74
N MET A 114 -7.43 -14.18 -0.40
CA MET A 114 -6.26 -14.52 0.41
C MET A 114 -5.87 -15.99 0.25
N LEU A 115 -6.84 -16.91 0.22
CA LEU A 115 -6.58 -18.33 -0.02
C LEU A 115 -5.89 -18.58 -1.38
N ARG A 116 -6.30 -17.83 -2.41
CA ARG A 116 -5.68 -17.91 -3.74
C ARG A 116 -4.29 -17.29 -3.73
N PHE A 117 -4.15 -16.13 -3.09
CA PHE A 117 -2.90 -15.37 -2.98
C PHE A 117 -1.82 -16.17 -2.25
N GLU A 118 -2.15 -16.83 -1.14
CA GLU A 118 -1.23 -17.67 -0.37
C GLU A 118 -0.80 -18.93 -1.11
N CYS A 119 -1.59 -19.41 -2.07
CA CYS A 119 -1.27 -20.59 -2.87
C CYS A 119 -0.60 -20.26 -4.21
N ASP A 120 -0.44 -18.97 -4.57
CA ASP A 120 0.13 -18.57 -5.85
C ASP A 120 1.63 -18.89 -5.90
N ARG A 121 1.98 -19.84 -6.78
CA ARG A 121 3.36 -20.33 -6.87
C ARG A 121 4.34 -19.28 -7.38
N GLU A 122 3.90 -18.38 -8.26
CA GLU A 122 4.77 -17.33 -8.76
C GLU A 122 5.07 -16.35 -7.63
N PHE A 123 4.04 -15.90 -6.92
CA PHE A 123 4.18 -14.98 -5.80
C PHE A 123 5.05 -15.57 -4.68
N ILE A 124 4.85 -16.84 -4.32
CA ILE A 124 5.68 -17.54 -3.32
C ILE A 124 7.17 -17.50 -3.70
N THR A 125 7.53 -17.52 -4.99
CA THR A 125 8.96 -17.46 -5.37
C THR A 125 9.65 -16.13 -5.03
N TYR A 126 8.87 -15.07 -4.79
CA TYR A 126 9.36 -13.73 -4.46
C TYR A 126 9.16 -13.36 -2.99
N THR A 127 8.57 -14.25 -2.19
CA THR A 127 8.34 -14.01 -0.77
C THR A 127 9.10 -15.00 0.10
N SER A 128 9.44 -14.56 1.31
CA SER A 128 9.95 -15.41 2.37
C SER A 128 8.91 -15.43 3.48
N SER A 129 8.42 -16.62 3.83
CA SER A 129 7.51 -16.78 4.96
C SER A 129 8.23 -16.40 6.26
N ASN A 130 7.83 -15.31 6.91
CA ASN A 130 8.25 -15.02 8.27
C ASN A 130 7.39 -15.86 9.23
N ASN A 131 8.00 -16.84 9.89
CA ASN A 131 7.43 -17.46 11.08
C ASN A 131 7.69 -16.49 12.25
N PHE A 132 6.66 -15.78 12.71
CA PHE A 132 6.72 -15.00 13.95
C PHE A 132 6.62 -15.90 15.17
#